data_AF-A0A4S0Q2P8-F1
#
_entry.id   AF-A0A4S0Q2P8-F1
#
_cell.length_a   1.000
_cell.length_b   1.000
_cell.length_c   1.000
_cell.angle_alpha   90.00
_cell.angle_beta   90.00
_cell.angle_gamma   90.00
#
_symmetry.space_group_name_H-M   'P 1'
#
loop_
_entity.id
_entity.type
_entity.pdbx_description
1 polymer ?
#
loop_
_entity_poly.entity_id
_entity_poly.type
_entity_poly.pdbx_seq_one_letter_code
_entity_poly.pdbx_strand_id
1 'polypeptide(L)' 'MALRGTNQEFGRPYNRRIVLESIRLNGPIARGDIARGVGLTVQTVSTIVRELEEQGY' A
#
# COMPACT_ATOMS: atom_id res chain seq x y z
N MET A 1 1.83 8.36 -22.04
CA MET A 1 0.56 8.43 -21.27
C MET A 1 0.90 8.44 -19.78
N ALA A 2 1.20 9.61 -19.21
CA ALA A 2 1.48 9.73 -17.78
C ALA A 2 0.15 9.92 -17.05
N LEU A 3 -0.38 8.86 -16.43
CA LEU A 3 -1.50 8.98 -15.50
C LEU A 3 -0.98 9.70 -14.26
N ARG A 4 -1.13 11.04 -14.32
CA ARG A 4 -0.87 11.97 -13.23
C ARG A 4 -1.57 11.49 -11.96
N GLY A 5 -0.89 11.64 -10.83
CA GLY A 5 -1.39 11.29 -9.51
C GLY A 5 -2.56 12.17 -9.08
N THR A 6 -3.76 11.89 -9.60
CA THR A 6 -4.99 12.63 -9.29
C THR A 6 -5.75 12.11 -8.07
N ASN A 7 -5.21 11.16 -7.30
CA ASN A 7 -5.88 10.73 -6.07
C ASN A 7 -4.93 10.45 -4.88
N GLN A 8 -3.67 10.90 -4.94
CA GLN A 8 -2.72 10.62 -3.86
C GLN A 8 -3.11 11.34 -2.56
N GLU A 9 -3.55 12.59 -2.59
CA GLU A 9 -3.82 13.34 -1.35
C GLU A 9 -5.06 12.84 -0.58
N PHE A 10 -6.14 12.44 -1.26
CA PHE A 10 -7.34 11.91 -0.61
C PHE A 10 -7.32 10.39 -0.41
N GLY A 11 -6.63 9.64 -1.28
CA GLY A 11 -6.55 8.18 -1.24
C GLY A 11 -5.43 7.61 -0.35
N ARG A 12 -4.41 8.39 0.01
CA ARG A 12 -3.28 7.95 0.87
C ARG A 12 -3.72 7.29 2.19
N PRO A 13 -4.60 7.90 3.03
CA PRO A 13 -4.98 7.28 4.29
C PRO A 13 -5.75 5.97 4.09
N TYR A 14 -6.63 5.90 3.07
CA TYR A 14 -7.35 4.68 2.72
C TYR A 14 -6.39 3.57 2.24
N ASN A 15 -5.47 3.91 1.33
CA ASN A 15 -4.48 2.97 0.80
C ASN A 15 -3.56 2.43 1.90
N ARG A 16 -3.14 3.28 2.86
CA ARG A 16 -2.35 2.82 4.02
C ARG A 16 -3.15 1.83 4.86
N ARG A 17 -4.42 2.11 5.11
CA ARG A 17 -5.30 1.25 5.90
C ARG A 17 -5.46 -0.13 5.27
N ILE A 18 -5.82 -0.20 3.98
CA ILE A 18 -6.03 -1.50 3.31
C ILE A 18 -4.73 -2.30 3.18
N VAL A 19 -3.58 -1.65 2.99
CA VAL A 19 -2.27 -2.32 2.98
C VAL A 19 -1.92 -2.88 4.37
N LEU A 20 -2.08 -2.08 5.43
CA LEU A 20 -1.84 -2.53 6.80
C LEU A 20 -2.77 -3.69 7.19
N GLU A 21 -4.05 -3.60 6.81
CA GLU A 21 -5.03 -4.67 7.04
C GLU A 21 -4.65 -5.94 6.28
N SER A 22 -4.23 -5.82 5.01
CA SER A 22 -3.77 -6.96 4.22
C SER A 22 -2.55 -7.64 4.84
N ILE A 23 -1.60 -6.88 5.39
CA ILE A 23 -0.41 -7.42 6.09
C ILE A 23 -0.83 -8.15 7.37
N ARG A 24 -1.73 -7.56 8.16
CA ARG A 24 -2.20 -8.15 9.43
C ARG A 24 -3.00 -9.43 9.22
N LEU A 25 -3.81 -9.49 8.17
CA LEU A 25 -4.67 -10.64 7.88
C LEU A 25 -3.92 -11.78 7.16
N ASN A 26 -2.95 -11.46 6.30
CA ASN A 26 -2.35 -12.43 5.37
C ASN A 26 -0.84 -12.61 5.56
N GLY A 27 -0.21 -12.03 6.58
CA GLY A 27 1.24 -12.13 6.77
C GLY A 27 1.74 -13.59 6.81
N PRO A 28 3.05 -13.88 6.64
CA PRO A 28 4.02 -13.17 5.81
C PRO A 28 3.63 -13.24 4.32
N ILE A 29 3.38 -12.08 3.72
CA ILE A 29 2.92 -11.94 2.34
C ILE A 29 3.87 -11.04 1.55
N ALA A 30 4.11 -11.38 0.28
CA ALA A 30 4.93 -10.56 -0.57
C ALA A 30 4.23 -9.23 -0.92
N ARG A 31 4.99 -8.14 -1.04
CA ARG A 31 4.48 -6.82 -1.43
C ARG A 31 3.71 -6.85 -2.76
N GLY A 32 4.11 -7.74 -3.67
CA GLY A 32 3.42 -7.97 -4.94
C GLY A 32 2.02 -8.58 -4.78
N ASP A 33 1.84 -9.48 -3.82
CA ASP A 33 0.55 -10.11 -3.56
C ASP A 33 -0.40 -9.17 -2.81
N ILE A 34 0.12 -8.35 -1.89
CA ILE A 34 -0.65 -7.24 -1.32
C ILE A 34 -1.16 -6.33 -2.44
N ALA A 35 -0.28 -5.89 -3.35
CA ALA A 35 -0.63 -5.00 -4.44
C ALA A 35 -1.76 -5.55 -5.32
N ARG A 36 -1.68 -6.84 -5.68
CA ARG A 36 -2.76 -7.53 -6.41
C ARG A 36 -4.05 -7.61 -5.61
N GLY A 37 -3.96 -7.93 -4.32
CA GLY A 37 -5.13 -8.09 -3.45
C GLY A 37 -5.89 -6.79 -3.19
N VAL A 38 -5.18 -5.66 -3.10
CA VAL A 38 -5.79 -4.34 -2.81
C VAL A 38 -5.94 -3.42 -4.04
N GLY A 39 -5.60 -3.92 -5.24
CA GLY A 39 -5.71 -3.15 -6.49
C GLY A 39 -4.76 -1.96 -6.58
N LEU A 40 -3.60 -2.03 -5.91
CA LEU A 40 -2.57 -1.00 -5.92
C LEU A 40 -1.37 -1.40 -6.78
N THR A 41 -0.54 -0.43 -7.14
CA THR A 41 0.75 -0.75 -7.74
C THR A 41 1.73 -1.24 -6.69
N VAL A 42 2.66 -2.11 -7.08
CA VAL A 42 3.73 -2.61 -6.19
C VAL A 42 4.58 -1.46 -5.65
N GLN A 43 4.77 -0.39 -6.42
CA GLN A 43 5.49 0.81 -5.96
C GLN A 43 4.73 1.53 -4.85
N THR A 44 3.42 1.75 -5.00
CA THR A 44 2.57 2.37 -3.96
C THR A 44 2.59 1.55 -2.67
N VAL A 45 2.45 0.23 -2.77
CA VAL A 45 2.55 -0.66 -1.61
C VAL A 45 3.93 -0.57 -0.98
N SER A 46 5.00 -0.55 -1.77
CA SER A 46 6.37 -0.44 -1.24
C SER A 46 6.62 0.87 -0.50
N THR A 47 6.10 2.00 -1.02
CA THR A 47 6.15 3.28 -0.31
C THR A 47 5.38 3.22 1.00
N ILE A 48 4.16 2.68 0.98
CA ILE A 48 3.32 2.56 2.19
C ILE A 48 3.97 1.66 3.24
N VAL A 49 4.48 0.49 2.83
CA VAL A 49 5.16 -0.45 3.74
C VAL A 49 6.36 0.23 4.37
N ARG A 50 7.18 0.94 3.60
CA ARG A 50 8.29 1.72 4.15
C ARG A 50 7.82 2.77 5.16
N GLU A 51 6.75 3.52 4.87
CA GLU A 51 6.19 4.49 5.81
C GLU A 51 5.64 3.83 7.10
N LEU A 52 5.11 2.61 7.01
CA LEU A 52 4.66 1.82 8.16
C LEU A 52 5.85 1.32 8.98
N GLU A 53 6.91 0.83 8.33
CA GLU A 53 8.19 0.45 8.97
C GLU A 53 8.82 1.65 9.70
N GLU A 54 8.81 2.84 9.08
CA GLU A 54 9.30 4.10 9.70
C GLU A 54 8.45 4.54 10.91
N GLN A 55 7.18 4.12 10.98
CA GLN A 55 6.30 4.35 12.12
C GLN A 55 6.42 3.28 13.22
N GLY A 56 7.20 2.21 12.99
CA GLY A 56 7.40 1.11 13.94
C GLY A 56 6.29 0.06 13.96
N TYR A 57 5.56 -0.12 12.85
CA TYR A 57 4.64 -1.25 12.66
C TYR A 57 5.35 -2.55 12.28
#